data_AF-A0A3B6QDJ4-F1
#
_entry.id   AF-A0A3B6QDJ4-F1
#
_cell.length_a   1.000
_cell.length_b   1.000
_cell.length_c   1.000
_cell.angle_alpha   90.00
_cell.angle_beta   90.00
_cell.angle_gamma   90.00
#
_symmetry.space_group_name_H-M   'P 1'
#
loop_
_entity.id
_entity.type
_entity.pdbx_description
1 polymer ?
#
loop_
_entity_poly.entity_id
_entity_poly.type
_entity_poly.pdbx_seq_one_letter_code
_entity_poly.pdbx_strand_id
1 'polypeptide(L)'
;MASSSKPCAASVLLLLLALAVATAADVAKKSVASEPKSIFSRPSGAIFPRPAAKDIIASEPTIPRPAAVDVSATCMGSLLELSPCLAFFRDAGTSKAPAGCCKGLGSIVRDQPACLCHIFNHTLERAIGVGIPVNRALALIRDVCGLTPPKNLMASCANGGAVPPLYVCPAPSA
;
A
#
# COMPACT_ATOMS: atom_id res chain seq x y z
N MET A 1 -10.07 39.05 40.43
CA MET A 1 -9.54 37.67 40.47
C MET A 1 -8.85 37.38 39.15
N ALA A 2 -7.56 37.65 39.11
CA ALA A 2 -6.66 37.30 38.02
C ALA A 2 -6.28 35.82 38.15
N SER A 3 -6.17 35.09 37.04
CA SER A 3 -5.28 33.93 36.98
C SER A 3 -4.82 33.70 35.54
N SER A 4 -3.73 34.41 35.23
CA SER A 4 -2.83 34.13 34.13
C SER A 4 -2.01 32.90 34.53
N SER A 5 -2.12 31.80 33.79
CA SER A 5 -1.16 30.68 33.90
C SER A 5 -0.63 30.37 32.51
N LYS A 6 0.53 30.96 32.25
CA LYS A 6 1.34 30.83 31.05
C LYS A 6 2.24 29.61 31.26
N PRO A 7 2.05 28.47 30.59
CA PRO A 7 2.93 27.33 30.79
C PRO A 7 4.31 27.64 30.17
N CYS A 8 5.25 27.94 31.06
CA CYS A 8 6.59 27.36 31.11
C CYS A 8 7.38 27.28 29.79
N ALA A 9 7.84 28.43 29.29
CA ALA A 9 9.00 28.49 28.39
C ALA A 9 10.24 27.79 28.98
N ALA A 10 10.35 27.73 30.32
CA ALA A 10 11.40 27.00 31.04
C ALA A 10 11.30 25.47 30.88
N SER A 11 10.10 24.90 30.74
CA SER A 11 9.93 23.44 30.55
C SER A 11 10.33 22.98 29.16
N VAL A 12 10.14 23.83 28.14
CA VAL A 12 10.57 23.53 26.76
C VAL A 12 12.09 23.53 26.65
N LEU A 13 12.77 24.44 27.37
CA LEU A 13 14.24 24.51 27.37
C LEU A 13 14.87 23.26 28.04
N LEU A 14 14.25 22.75 29.11
CA LEU A 14 14.68 21.53 29.80
C LEU A 14 14.52 20.27 28.93
N LEU A 15 13.46 20.20 28.11
CA LEU A 15 13.24 19.11 27.15
C LEU A 15 14.22 19.14 25.97
N LEU A 16 14.62 20.33 25.51
CA LEU A 16 15.57 20.48 24.40
C LEU A 16 17.01 20.08 24.78
N LEU A 17 17.41 20.26 26.05
CA LEU A 17 18.75 19.89 26.52
C LEU A 17 18.97 18.36 26.63
N ALA A 18 17.90 17.56 26.64
CA ALA A 18 17.99 16.10 26.79
C ALA A 18 18.33 15.34 25.49
N LEU A 19 18.23 15.96 24.31
CA LEU A 19 18.55 15.29 23.03
C LEU A 19 20.04 15.31 22.64
N ALA A 20 20.93 15.86 23.47
CA ALA A 20 22.32 16.11 23.11
C ALA A 20 23.33 15.02 23.51
N VAL A 21 22.92 13.82 23.95
CA VAL A 21 23.90 12.76 24.30
C VAL A 21 23.57 11.41 23.66
N ALA A 22 24.42 10.99 22.73
CA ALA A 22 24.86 9.62 22.43
C ALA A 22 25.08 9.43 20.91
N THR A 23 26.22 9.93 20.43
CA THR A 23 26.91 9.37 19.26
C THR A 23 28.03 8.45 19.75
N ALA A 24 28.14 7.27 19.11
CA ALA A 24 29.37 6.57 18.68
C ALA A 24 29.44 5.05 18.99
N ALA A 25 29.68 4.29 17.91
CA ALA A 25 30.44 3.03 17.79
C ALA A 25 29.81 1.74 18.39
N ASP A 26 29.87 0.52 17.82
CA ASP A 26 30.92 -0.20 17.05
C ASP A 26 30.23 -1.37 16.26
N VAL A 27 30.56 -1.64 14.99
CA VAL A 27 31.42 -2.75 14.47
C VAL A 27 30.80 -4.17 14.38
N ALA A 28 30.65 -4.57 13.11
CA ALA A 28 31.05 -5.84 12.46
C ALA A 28 30.35 -7.22 12.65
N LYS A 29 29.96 -7.75 11.48
CA LYS A 29 30.15 -9.12 10.90
C LYS A 29 29.46 -10.33 11.54
N LYS A 30 28.58 -11.01 10.76
CA LYS A 30 28.82 -12.24 9.93
C LYS A 30 27.48 -12.74 9.34
N SER A 31 27.27 -12.78 8.01
CA SER A 31 27.43 -13.93 7.09
C SER A 31 26.66 -15.21 7.44
N VAL A 32 25.67 -15.57 6.60
CA VAL A 32 25.15 -16.92 6.23
C VAL A 32 23.96 -16.64 5.28
N ALA A 33 24.00 -16.80 3.96
CA ALA A 33 24.25 -17.95 3.09
C ALA A 33 23.34 -19.15 3.43
N SER A 34 22.23 -19.33 2.70
CA SER A 34 21.66 -20.63 2.29
C SER A 34 20.37 -20.44 1.48
N GLU A 35 20.40 -20.84 0.20
CA GLU A 35 19.21 -21.24 -0.56
C GLU A 35 18.50 -22.43 0.13
N PRO A 36 17.21 -22.65 -0.14
CA PRO A 36 16.92 -23.89 -0.86
C PRO A 36 15.94 -23.71 -2.02
N LYS A 37 16.31 -24.43 -3.07
CA LYS A 37 15.63 -24.70 -4.31
C LYS A 37 14.47 -25.68 -4.08
N SER A 38 13.28 -25.32 -4.52
CA SER A 38 12.14 -26.23 -4.73
C SER A 38 11.32 -25.60 -5.86
N ILE A 39 11.52 -25.92 -7.14
CA ILE A 39 11.26 -27.20 -7.84
C ILE A 39 10.00 -27.87 -7.30
N PHE A 40 8.86 -27.35 -7.73
CA PHE A 40 7.67 -28.17 -7.91
C PHE A 40 7.16 -28.02 -9.32
N SER A 41 7.81 -28.77 -10.22
CA SER A 41 7.22 -29.17 -11.49
C SER A 41 5.98 -30.02 -11.18
N ARG A 42 4.82 -29.59 -11.68
CA ARG A 42 3.69 -30.50 -11.91
C ARG A 42 3.19 -30.36 -13.35
N PRO A 43 2.73 -31.48 -13.94
CA PRO A 43 2.91 -31.76 -15.35
C PRO A 43 1.70 -31.34 -16.19
N SER A 44 1.98 -31.17 -17.47
CA SER A 44 1.00 -31.18 -18.55
C SER A 44 0.16 -32.46 -18.52
N GLY A 45 -1.14 -32.31 -18.78
CA GLY A 45 -1.95 -33.37 -19.38
C GLY A 45 -3.17 -33.80 -18.58
N ALA A 46 -4.33 -33.21 -18.91
CA ALA A 46 -5.59 -33.95 -19.00
C ALA A 46 -6.57 -33.12 -19.84
N ILE A 47 -6.63 -33.47 -21.13
CA ILE A 47 -7.75 -33.23 -22.02
C ILE A 47 -8.93 -34.03 -21.44
N PHE A 48 -10.02 -33.39 -21.06
CA PHE A 48 -11.31 -34.07 -20.87
C PHE A 48 -12.45 -33.29 -21.56
N PRO A 49 -13.41 -34.00 -22.17
CA PRO A 49 -14.23 -33.49 -23.28
C PRO A 49 -15.41 -32.64 -22.81
N ARG A 50 -15.83 -31.73 -23.69
CA ARG A 50 -17.14 -31.06 -23.64
C ARG A 50 -18.27 -32.11 -23.67
N PRO A 51 -19.21 -32.12 -22.72
CA PRO A 51 -20.53 -32.66 -22.98
C PRO A 51 -21.44 -31.56 -23.54
N ALA A 52 -22.00 -31.81 -24.71
CA ALA A 52 -23.16 -31.11 -25.24
C ALA A 52 -24.43 -31.78 -24.69
N ALA A 53 -25.20 -31.07 -23.87
CA ALA A 53 -26.62 -31.34 -23.61
C ALA A 53 -27.20 -30.07 -22.97
N LYS A 54 -27.98 -29.28 -23.72
CA LYS A 54 -29.44 -29.35 -23.91
C LYS A 54 -30.17 -28.56 -22.82
N ASP A 55 -30.90 -27.53 -23.26
CA ASP A 55 -31.87 -26.68 -22.57
C ASP A 55 -32.38 -27.17 -21.22
N ILE A 56 -32.12 -26.38 -20.18
CA ILE A 56 -33.08 -26.19 -19.09
C ILE A 56 -33.27 -24.68 -18.93
N ILE A 57 -34.31 -24.18 -19.60
CA ILE A 57 -34.97 -22.93 -19.25
C ILE A 57 -35.70 -23.21 -17.94
N ALA A 58 -35.01 -23.02 -16.83
CA ALA A 58 -35.67 -22.77 -15.55
C ALA A 58 -35.92 -21.26 -15.52
N SER A 59 -37.20 -20.86 -15.45
CA SER A 59 -37.58 -19.51 -15.07
C SER A 59 -37.04 -19.25 -13.67
N GLU A 60 -35.81 -18.75 -13.61
CA GLU A 60 -35.18 -18.35 -12.37
C GLU A 60 -35.87 -17.04 -11.93
N PRO A 61 -36.42 -16.97 -10.71
CA PRO A 61 -36.82 -15.69 -10.16
C PRO A 61 -35.58 -14.79 -10.18
N THR A 62 -35.74 -13.55 -10.63
CA THR A 62 -34.65 -12.55 -10.63
C THR A 62 -34.21 -12.31 -9.19
N ILE A 63 -33.31 -13.16 -8.70
CA ILE A 63 -32.53 -12.91 -7.51
C ILE A 63 -31.54 -11.83 -7.93
N PRO A 64 -31.55 -10.64 -7.30
CA PRO A 64 -30.53 -9.64 -7.54
C PRO A 64 -29.18 -10.29 -7.26
N ARG A 65 -28.43 -10.60 -8.31
CA ARG A 65 -27.04 -11.04 -8.20
C ARG A 65 -26.35 -9.96 -7.37
N PRO A 66 -25.70 -10.25 -6.23
CA PRO A 66 -24.80 -9.27 -5.64
C PRO A 66 -23.88 -8.86 -6.77
N ALA A 67 -23.90 -7.56 -7.12
CA ALA A 67 -23.13 -7.03 -8.23
C ALA A 67 -21.73 -7.64 -8.09
N ALA A 68 -21.30 -8.39 -9.11
CA ALA A 68 -19.96 -8.94 -9.11
C ALA A 68 -19.03 -7.75 -8.86
N VAL A 69 -18.45 -7.69 -7.67
CA VAL A 69 -17.56 -6.60 -7.29
C VAL A 69 -16.34 -6.81 -8.15
N ASP A 70 -16.26 -6.03 -9.21
CA ASP A 70 -15.09 -5.95 -10.05
C ASP A 70 -13.93 -5.58 -9.11
N VAL A 71 -12.97 -6.50 -8.90
CA VAL A 71 -11.84 -6.24 -7.98
C VAL A 71 -11.01 -5.06 -8.51
N SER A 72 -11.08 -4.81 -9.83
CA SER A 72 -10.60 -3.61 -10.50
C SER A 72 -11.33 -2.31 -10.10
N ALA A 73 -12.47 -2.40 -9.40
CA ALA A 73 -13.17 -1.28 -8.78
C ALA A 73 -12.70 -0.98 -7.34
N THR A 74 -11.70 -1.71 -6.82
CA THR A 74 -11.11 -1.46 -5.50
C THR A 74 -9.60 -1.24 -5.59
N CYS A 75 -9.07 -0.39 -4.72
CA CYS A 75 -7.65 -0.08 -4.72
C CYS A 75 -6.78 -1.14 -4.06
N MET A 76 -7.35 -2.12 -3.35
CA MET A 76 -6.54 -3.08 -2.58
C MET A 76 -5.62 -3.92 -3.46
N GLY A 77 -6.10 -4.42 -4.59
CA GLY A 77 -5.30 -5.24 -5.50
C GLY A 77 -4.04 -4.50 -5.97
N SER A 78 -4.22 -3.26 -6.44
CA SER A 78 -3.11 -2.41 -6.86
C SER A 78 -2.19 -2.06 -5.69
N LEU A 79 -2.72 -1.72 -4.51
CA LEU A 79 -1.90 -1.38 -3.36
C LEU A 79 -1.11 -2.58 -2.80
N LEU A 80 -1.56 -3.81 -3.05
CA LEU A 80 -0.80 -5.02 -2.68
C LEU A 80 0.53 -5.13 -3.45
N GLU A 81 0.63 -4.54 -4.64
CA GLU A 81 1.88 -4.46 -5.40
C GLU A 81 2.95 -3.57 -4.72
N LEU A 82 2.58 -2.79 -3.69
CA LEU A 82 3.51 -2.06 -2.82
C LEU A 82 4.08 -2.91 -1.68
N SER A 83 3.65 -4.16 -1.50
CA SER A 83 4.23 -5.05 -0.48
C SER A 83 5.77 -5.07 -0.47
N PRO A 84 6.50 -5.18 -1.62
CA PRO A 84 7.96 -5.05 -1.62
C PRO A 84 8.47 -3.66 -1.23
N CYS A 85 7.66 -2.60 -1.30
CA CYS A 85 8.05 -1.24 -0.94
C CYS A 85 7.90 -0.92 0.56
N LEU A 86 7.20 -1.75 1.33
CA LEU A 86 6.90 -1.45 2.74
C LEU A 86 8.17 -1.26 3.59
N ALA A 87 9.22 -2.05 3.36
CA ALA A 87 10.50 -1.86 4.02
C ALA A 87 11.11 -0.48 3.72
N PHE A 88 10.89 0.07 2.52
CA PHE A 88 11.33 1.41 2.18
C PHE A 88 10.63 2.51 2.97
N PHE A 89 9.35 2.32 3.26
CA PHE A 89 8.55 3.30 3.99
C PHE A 89 8.87 3.30 5.49
N ARG A 90 9.15 2.14 6.09
CA ARG A 90 9.43 2.03 7.52
C ARG A 90 10.84 2.49 7.89
N ASP A 91 11.82 2.17 7.06
CA ASP A 91 13.22 2.38 7.41
C ASP A 91 13.73 3.72 6.85
N ALA A 92 13.82 4.72 7.73
CA ALA A 92 14.34 6.05 7.36
C ALA A 92 15.79 6.06 6.88
N GLY A 93 16.54 4.97 7.08
CA GLY A 93 17.91 4.79 6.59
C GLY A 93 18.03 4.12 5.22
N THR A 94 16.95 3.58 4.64
CA THR A 94 17.06 2.95 3.32
C THR A 94 16.95 3.97 2.20
N SER A 95 17.95 3.96 1.31
CA SER A 95 18.05 4.84 0.14
C SER A 95 17.76 4.13 -1.17
N LYS A 96 17.62 2.79 -1.15
CA LYS A 96 17.39 1.98 -2.33
C LYS A 96 16.08 1.20 -2.21
N ALA A 97 15.30 1.19 -3.28
CA ALA A 97 14.08 0.39 -3.35
C ALA A 97 14.43 -1.11 -3.29
N PRO A 98 13.68 -1.91 -2.51
CA PRO A 98 13.78 -3.37 -2.55
C PRO A 98 13.46 -3.93 -3.95
N ALA A 99 13.92 -5.14 -4.21
CA ALA A 99 13.66 -5.81 -5.49
C ALA A 99 12.14 -5.89 -5.76
N GLY A 100 11.72 -5.54 -6.98
CA GLY A 100 10.31 -5.55 -7.37
C GLY A 100 9.48 -4.33 -6.93
N CYS A 101 9.97 -3.51 -5.99
CA CYS A 101 9.22 -2.35 -5.49
C CYS A 101 8.85 -1.34 -6.60
N CYS A 102 9.82 -0.88 -7.38
CA CYS A 102 9.54 0.08 -8.46
C CYS A 102 8.68 -0.50 -9.58
N LYS A 103 8.73 -1.82 -9.80
CA LYS A 103 7.89 -2.50 -10.79
C LYS A 103 6.43 -2.51 -10.35
N GLY A 104 6.16 -2.88 -9.10
CA GLY A 104 4.81 -2.85 -8.54
C GLY A 104 4.26 -1.43 -8.52
N LEU A 105 5.04 -0.48 -8.00
CA LEU A 105 4.65 0.93 -7.96
C LEU A 105 4.40 1.51 -9.37
N GLY A 106 5.21 1.14 -10.36
CA GLY A 106 5.01 1.56 -11.75
C GLY A 106 3.71 1.02 -12.36
N SER A 107 3.30 -0.18 -11.99
CA SER A 107 2.03 -0.78 -12.44
C SER A 107 0.84 -0.03 -11.86
N ILE A 108 0.88 0.38 -10.58
CA ILE A 108 -0.14 1.25 -9.98
C ILE A 108 -0.22 2.61 -10.67
N VAL A 109 0.93 3.27 -10.90
CA VAL A 109 0.98 4.58 -11.57
C VAL A 109 0.37 4.52 -12.98
N ARG A 110 0.57 3.40 -13.69
CA ARG A 110 0.06 3.20 -15.04
C ARG A 110 -1.42 2.83 -15.05
N ASP A 111 -1.83 1.87 -14.25
CA ASP A 111 -3.13 1.22 -14.36
C ASP A 111 -4.18 1.86 -13.44
N GLN A 112 -3.80 2.26 -12.21
CA GLN A 112 -4.71 2.84 -11.21
C GLN A 112 -4.04 3.96 -10.38
N PRO A 113 -3.65 5.08 -11.00
CA PRO A 113 -2.93 6.15 -10.31
C PRO A 113 -3.74 6.79 -9.17
N ALA A 114 -5.07 6.78 -9.27
CA ALA A 114 -5.97 7.27 -8.23
C ALA A 114 -5.78 6.54 -6.89
N CYS A 115 -5.39 5.26 -6.91
CA CYS A 115 -5.21 4.48 -5.69
C CYS A 115 -4.02 4.95 -4.83
N LEU A 116 -3.06 5.67 -5.42
CA LEU A 116 -1.99 6.30 -4.67
C LEU A 116 -2.51 7.37 -3.71
N CYS A 117 -3.70 7.94 -3.95
CA CYS A 117 -4.33 8.86 -3.01
C CYS A 117 -4.54 8.24 -1.63
N HIS A 118 -4.69 6.91 -1.51
CA HIS A 118 -4.78 6.26 -0.21
C HIS A 118 -3.47 6.28 0.58
N ILE A 119 -2.34 6.39 -0.11
CA ILE A 119 -1.04 6.60 0.52
C ILE A 119 -0.92 8.06 0.97
N PHE A 120 -1.21 9.00 0.06
CA PHE A 120 -1.07 10.43 0.34
C PHE A 120 -2.05 10.96 1.39
N ASN A 121 -3.25 10.40 1.45
CA ASN A 121 -4.26 10.74 2.45
C ASN A 121 -4.12 9.92 3.74
N HIS A 122 -3.07 9.11 3.89
CA HIS A 122 -2.82 8.22 5.03
C HIS A 122 -3.89 7.14 5.27
N THR A 123 -4.76 6.87 4.29
CA THR A 123 -5.82 5.84 4.41
C THR A 123 -5.24 4.43 4.44
N LEU A 124 -4.23 4.15 3.61
CA LEU A 124 -3.55 2.86 3.61
C LEU A 124 -2.84 2.62 4.95
N GLU A 125 -2.09 3.61 5.45
CA GLU A 125 -1.40 3.55 6.74
C GLU A 125 -2.37 3.16 7.88
N ARG A 126 -3.54 3.79 7.94
CA ARG A 126 -4.59 3.46 8.91
C ARG A 126 -5.15 2.06 8.71
N ALA A 127 -5.29 1.61 7.47
CA ALA A 127 -5.85 0.30 7.15
C ALA A 127 -4.91 -0.86 7.51
N ILE A 128 -3.60 -0.70 7.31
CA ILE A 128 -2.61 -1.77 7.54
C ILE A 128 -1.82 -1.62 8.85
N GLY A 129 -1.97 -0.50 9.57
CA GLY A 129 -1.26 -0.24 10.83
C GLY A 129 0.26 -0.07 10.67
N VAL A 130 0.72 0.28 9.46
CA VAL A 130 2.14 0.47 9.13
C VAL A 130 2.35 1.93 8.75
N GLY A 131 3.28 2.60 9.45
CA GLY A 131 3.67 3.96 9.12
C GLY A 131 4.21 4.09 7.70
N ILE A 132 3.57 4.92 6.89
CA ILE A 132 3.95 5.27 5.54
C ILE A 132 4.05 6.80 5.47
N PRO A 133 5.20 7.38 5.84
CA PRO A 133 5.37 8.81 5.78
C PRO A 133 5.26 9.29 4.32
N VAL A 134 4.32 10.20 4.07
CA VAL A 134 4.00 10.72 2.73
C VAL A 134 5.23 11.26 2.00
N ASN A 135 6.13 11.97 2.71
CA ASN A 135 7.38 12.46 2.15
C ASN A 135 8.28 11.33 1.60
N ARG A 136 8.32 10.17 2.26
CA ARG A 136 9.05 8.99 1.74
C ARG A 136 8.33 8.35 0.58
N ALA A 137 7.00 8.33 0.57
CA ALA A 137 6.25 7.86 -0.58
C ALA A 137 6.53 8.70 -1.83
N LEU A 138 6.56 10.02 -1.70
CA LEU A 138 6.93 10.92 -2.79
C LEU A 138 8.38 10.70 -3.25
N ALA A 139 9.32 10.61 -2.31
CA ALA A 139 10.73 10.37 -2.62
C ALA A 139 10.94 9.01 -3.33
N LEU A 140 10.22 7.97 -2.90
CA LEU A 140 10.28 6.67 -3.57
C LEU A 140 9.79 6.77 -5.01
N ILE A 141 8.64 7.43 -5.23
CA ILE A 141 8.04 7.58 -6.57
C ILE A 141 8.97 8.39 -7.48
N ARG A 142 9.47 9.54 -7.02
CA ARG A 142 10.18 10.53 -7.84
C ARG A 142 11.67 10.25 -7.92
N ASP A 143 12.34 10.18 -6.79
CA ASP A 143 13.81 10.14 -6.72
C ASP A 143 14.36 8.72 -6.87
N VAL A 144 13.69 7.72 -6.32
CA VAL A 144 14.21 6.33 -6.31
C VAL A 144 13.74 5.53 -7.52
N CYS A 145 12.45 5.59 -7.83
CA CYS A 145 11.87 4.83 -8.95
C CYS A 145 11.74 5.64 -10.25
N GLY A 146 11.91 6.96 -10.21
CA GLY A 146 11.81 7.81 -11.41
C GLY A 146 10.43 7.82 -12.08
N LEU A 147 9.37 7.46 -11.36
CA LEU A 147 8.01 7.30 -11.88
C LEU A 147 7.28 8.63 -11.89
N THR A 148 6.63 8.96 -12.99
CA THR A 148 5.87 10.20 -13.17
C THR A 148 4.37 9.95 -13.02
N PRO A 149 3.77 10.24 -11.85
CA PRO A 149 2.32 10.18 -11.71
C PRO A 149 1.65 11.29 -12.54
N PRO A 150 0.35 11.17 -12.84
CA PRO A 150 -0.41 12.22 -13.51
C PRO A 150 -0.29 13.55 -12.77
N LYS A 151 -0.04 14.65 -13.51
CA LYS A 151 0.19 16.00 -12.96
C LYS A 151 -0.91 16.50 -12.01
N ASN A 152 -2.16 16.08 -12.23
CA ASN A 152 -3.30 16.50 -11.43
C ASN A 152 -3.65 15.51 -10.32
N LEU A 153 -2.88 14.44 -10.12
CA LEU A 153 -3.19 13.40 -9.14
C LEU A 153 -3.28 13.97 -7.73
N MET A 154 -2.29 14.75 -7.29
CA MET A 154 -2.27 15.31 -5.93
C MET A 154 -3.46 16.24 -5.69
N ALA A 155 -3.76 17.11 -6.66
CA ALA A 155 -4.92 17.99 -6.60
C ALA A 155 -6.23 17.20 -6.58
N SER A 156 -6.32 16.10 -7.31
CA SER A 156 -7.48 15.21 -7.28
C SER A 156 -7.63 14.51 -5.93
N CYS A 157 -6.53 14.05 -5.32
CA CYS A 157 -6.54 13.46 -3.99
C CYS A 157 -7.01 14.45 -2.92
N ALA A 158 -6.61 15.72 -3.02
CA ALA A 158 -6.95 16.78 -2.06
C ALA A 158 -8.41 17.26 -2.19
N ASN A 159 -8.95 17.30 -3.40
CA ASN A 159 -10.32 17.78 -3.66
C ASN A 159 -11.40 16.68 -3.49
N GLY A 160 -11.06 15.52 -2.92
CA GLY A 160 -12.00 14.40 -2.81
C GLY A 160 -12.42 13.86 -4.17
N GLY A 161 -11.49 13.83 -5.14
CA GLY A 161 -11.72 13.20 -6.44
C GLY A 161 -12.19 11.75 -6.30
N ALA A 162 -12.73 11.19 -7.38
CA ALA A 162 -13.22 9.82 -7.40
C ALA A 162 -12.07 8.82 -7.19
N VAL A 163 -11.78 8.51 -5.93
CA VAL A 163 -10.82 7.47 -5.52
C VAL A 163 -11.63 6.21 -5.19
N PRO A 164 -11.35 5.08 -5.86
CA PRO A 164 -12.02 3.83 -5.53
C PRO A 164 -11.79 3.43 -4.06
N PRO A 165 -12.75 2.78 -3.39
CA PRO A 165 -12.58 2.35 -2.01
C PRO A 165 -11.43 1.33 -1.87
N LEU A 166 -10.83 1.26 -0.67
CA LEU A 166 -9.80 0.25 -0.41
C LEU A 166 -10.35 -1.16 -0.38
N TYR A 167 -11.47 -1.32 0.32
CA TYR A 167 -12.21 -2.56 0.41
C TYR A 167 -13.68 -2.21 0.22
N VAL A 168 -14.41 -3.10 -0.44
CA VAL A 168 -15.87 -3.12 -0.35
C VAL A 168 -16.20 -4.26 0.60
N CYS A 169 -16.77 -3.94 1.75
CA CYS A 169 -17.42 -4.97 2.55
C CYS A 169 -18.72 -5.36 1.82
N PRO A 170 -18.95 -6.66 1.54
CA PRO A 170 -20.28 -7.12 1.17
C PRO A 170 -21.23 -6.75 2.31
N ALA A 171 -22.28 -6.00 2.02
CA ALA A 171 -23.33 -5.77 3.01
C ALA A 171 -23.91 -7.13 3.43
N PRO A 172 -24.15 -7.38 4.73
CA PRO A 172 -24.84 -8.59 5.14
C PRO A 172 -26.24 -8.58 4.50
N SER A 173 -26.56 -9.64 3.77
CA SER A 173 -27.92 -9.87 3.29
C SER A 173 -28.85 -9.90 4.49
N ALA A 174 -29.86 -9.03 4.48
CA ALA A 174 -30.94 -9.01 5.48
C ALA A 174 -31.81 -10.27 5.37
#